data_AF-A0ABD4QPG8-F1
#
_entry.id   AF-A0ABD4QPG8-F1
#
_cell.length_a   1.000
_cell.length_b   1.000
_cell.length_c   1.000
_cell.angle_alpha   90.00
_cell.angle_beta   90.00
_cell.angle_gamma   90.00
#
_symmetry.space_group_name_H-M   'P 1'
#
loop_
_entity.id
_entity.type
_entity.pdbx_description
1 polymer ?
#
loop_
_entity_poly.entity_id
_entity_poly.type
_entity_poly.pdbx_seq_one_letter_code
_entity_poly.pdbx_strand_id
1 'polypeptide(L)' 'MNRKGKFQALMAQMSDGLLESEQQVRLMMLAALSGEHVLLVGPPGTAKSELAKRL' A
#
# COMPACT_ATOMS: atom_id res chain seq x y z
N MET A 1 -8.75 16.61 -12.27
CA MET A 1 -7.75 15.55 -11.99
C MET A 1 -8.24 14.22 -12.57
N ASN A 2 -7.48 13.60 -13.48
CA ASN A 2 -7.79 12.27 -14.05
C ASN A 2 -7.73 11.19 -12.94
N ARG A 3 -8.54 10.11 -13.04
CA ARG A 3 -8.48 8.92 -12.17
C ARG A 3 -7.04 8.43 -11.97
N LYS A 4 -6.22 8.39 -13.02
CA LYS A 4 -4.80 8.01 -12.92
C LYS A 4 -4.03 8.87 -11.92
N GLY A 5 -4.24 10.18 -11.93
CA GLY A 5 -3.60 11.12 -10.99
C GLY A 5 -4.10 10.96 -9.55
N LYS A 6 -5.39 10.64 -9.37
CA LYS A 6 -5.95 10.30 -8.04
C LYS A 6 -5.28 9.06 -7.45
N PHE A 7 -5.12 8.00 -8.25
CA PHE A 7 -4.43 6.78 -7.80
C PHE A 7 -2.96 7.04 -7.45
N GLN A 8 -2.24 7.79 -8.27
CA GLN A 8 -0.84 8.15 -7.98
C GLN A 8 -0.71 8.95 -6.68
N ALA A 9 -1.60 9.91 -6.44
CA ALA A 9 -1.59 10.68 -5.19
C ALA A 9 -1.89 9.79 -3.97
N LEU A 10 -2.88 8.89 -4.06
CA LEU A 10 -3.20 7.95 -2.98
C LEU A 10 -2.02 7.01 -2.68
N MET A 11 -1.37 6.46 -3.71
CA MET A 11 -0.21 5.59 -3.49
C MET A 11 0.99 6.32 -2.89
N ALA A 12 1.20 7.59 -3.28
CA ALA A 12 2.23 8.42 -2.67
C ALA A 12 1.94 8.68 -1.18
N GLN A 13 0.68 9.00 -0.83
CA GLN A 13 0.27 9.18 0.56
C GLN A 13 0.43 7.89 1.39
N MET A 14 0.05 6.74 0.83
CA MET A 14 0.18 5.45 1.51
C MET A 14 1.64 5.03 1.72
N SER A 15 2.55 5.44 0.83
CA SER A 15 3.99 5.12 0.92
C SER A 15 4.79 6.13 1.75
N ASP A 16 4.18 7.23 2.18
CA ASP A 16 4.89 8.31 2.88
C ASP A 16 5.49 7.84 4.21
N GLY A 17 6.78 8.10 4.41
CA GLY A 17 7.51 7.64 5.61
C GLY A 17 7.75 6.12 5.68
N LEU A 18 7.52 5.37 4.60
CA LEU A 18 7.87 3.96 4.48
C LEU A 18 8.99 3.76 3.46
N LEU A 19 10.06 3.09 3.87
CA LEU A 19 11.18 2.77 2.98
C LEU A 19 10.79 1.60 2.07
N GLU A 20 11.04 1.73 0.76
CA GLU A 20 10.88 0.64 -0.22
C GLU A 20 9.47 -0.01 -0.23
N SER A 21 8.42 0.75 0.09
CA SER A 21 7.06 0.22 0.24
C SER A 21 6.17 0.32 -1.00
N GLU A 22 6.66 0.92 -2.09
CA GLU A 22 5.84 1.27 -3.26
C GLU A 22 5.19 0.02 -3.89
N GLN A 23 5.92 -1.09 -3.96
CA GLN A 23 5.39 -2.33 -4.50
C GLN A 23 4.30 -2.93 -3.62
N GLN A 24 4.50 -2.93 -2.31
CA GLN A 24 3.56 -3.46 -1.32
C GLN A 24 2.27 -2.65 -1.36
N VAL A 25 2.36 -1.31 -1.37
CA VAL A 25 1.21 -0.41 -1.50
C VAL A 25 0.44 -0.66 -2.80
N ARG A 26 1.13 -0.85 -3.92
CA ARG A 26 0.51 -1.17 -5.22
C ARG A 26 -0.30 -2.47 -5.17
N LEU A 27 0.28 -3.54 -4.64
CA LEU A 27 -0.39 -4.85 -4.54
C LEU A 27 -1.55 -4.81 -3.55
N MET A 28 -1.38 -4.15 -2.41
CA MET A 28 -2.43 -3.97 -1.43
C MET A 28 -3.62 -3.18 -1.99
N MET A 29 -3.35 -2.11 -2.74
CA MET A 29 -4.40 -1.33 -3.39
C MET A 29 -5.13 -2.12 -4.48
N LEU A 30 -4.40 -2.93 -5.26
CA LEU A 30 -5.02 -3.83 -6.24
C LEU A 30 -5.97 -4.82 -5.56
N ALA A 31 -5.52 -5.48 -4.49
CA ALA A 31 -6.35 -6.44 -3.77
C ALA A 31 -7.58 -5.78 -3.17
N ALA A 32 -7.43 -4.61 -2.52
CA ALA A 32 -8.55 -3.86 -1.95
C ALA A 32 -9.60 -3.46 -3.00
N LEU A 33 -9.17 -3.06 -4.19
CA LEU A 33 -10.07 -2.70 -5.30
C LEU A 33 -10.74 -3.93 -5.94
N SER A 34 -10.06 -5.08 -5.92
CA SER A 34 -10.58 -6.35 -6.42
C SER A 34 -11.48 -7.08 -5.40
N GLY A 35 -11.51 -6.64 -4.15
CA GLY A 35 -12.20 -7.33 -3.06
C GLY A 35 -11.47 -8.60 -2.58
N GLU A 36 -10.16 -8.68 -2.84
CA GLU A 36 -9.30 -9.81 -2.51
C GLU A 36 -8.49 -9.57 -1.24
N HIS A 37 -8.02 -10.65 -0.61
CA HIS A 37 -7.22 -10.59 0.61
C HIS A 37 -5.71 -10.48 0.33
N VAL A 38 -4.98 -9.83 1.24
CA VAL A 38 -3.50 -9.75 1.21
C VAL A 38 -2.92 -10.25 2.52
N LEU A 39 -1.88 -11.07 2.43
CA LEU A 39 -1.05 -11.48 3.55
C LEU A 39 0.32 -10.78 3.48
N LEU A 40 0.68 -10.04 4.52
CA LEU A 40 2.01 -9.43 4.66
C LEU A 40 2.92 -10.33 5.50
N VAL A 41 4.03 -10.80 4.93
CA VAL A 41 4.99 -11.70 5.59
C VAL A 41 6.38 -11.08 5.59
N GLY A 42 7.09 -11.18 6.72
CA GLY A 42 8.47 -10.71 6.85
C GLY A 42 8.95 -10.60 8.30
N PRO A 43 10.26 -10.38 8.54
CA PRO A 43 10.84 -10.24 9.88
C PRO A 43 10.19 -9.15 10.73
N PRO A 44 10.30 -9.17 12.08
CA PRO A 44 9.86 -8.06 12.91
C PRO A 44 10.57 -6.75 12.50
N GLY A 45 9.88 -5.61 12.63
CA GLY A 45 10.43 -4.30 12.25
C GLY A 45 10.26 -3.89 10.78
N THR A 46 9.72 -4.75 9.90
CA THR A 46 9.52 -4.42 8.47
C THR A 46 8.24 -3.64 8.14
N ALA A 47 7.73 -2.85 9.09
CA ALA A 47 6.55 -1.99 8.92
C ALA A 47 5.23 -2.67 8.43
N LYS A 48 5.11 -4.01 8.48
CA LYS A 48 3.89 -4.74 8.06
C LYS A 48 2.61 -4.23 8.72
N SER A 49 2.63 -4.03 10.04
CA SER A 49 1.48 -3.53 10.79
C SER A 49 1.16 -2.07 10.47
N GLU A 50 2.17 -1.28 10.10
CA GLU A 50 1.98 0.12 9.69
C GLU A 50 1.33 0.18 8.30
N LEU A 51 1.82 -0.64 7.35
CA LEU A 51 1.20 -0.82 6.04
C LEU A 51 -0.27 -1.24 6.13
N ALA A 52 -0.58 -2.21 6.99
CA ALA A 52 -1.94 -2.72 7.16
C ALA A 52 -2.93 -1.68 7.70
N LYS A 53 -2.47 -0.67 8.47
CA LYS A 53 -3.33 0.39 9.03
C LYS A 53 -3.66 1.51 8.04
N ARG A 54 -2.90 1.63 6.96
CA ARG A 54 -3.03 2.72 5.97
C ARG A 54 -4.07 2.44 4.89
N LEU A 55 -4.63 1.24 4.91
CA LEU A 55 -5.78 0.79 4.12
C LEU A 55 -7.02 0.74 5.00
#